data_AF-A0A8T0Y0H4-F1
#
_entry.id   AF-A0A8T0Y0H4-F1
#
_cell.length_a   1.000
_cell.length_b   1.000
_cell.length_c   1.000
_cell.angle_alpha   90.00
_cell.angle_beta   90.00
_cell.angle_gamma   90.00
#
_symmetry.space_group_name_H-M   'P 1'
#
loop_
_entity.id
_entity.type
_entity.pdbx_description
1 polymer ?
#
loop_
_entity_poly.entity_id
_entity_poly.type
_entity_poly.pdbx_seq_one_letter_code
_entity_poly.pdbx_strand_id
1 'polypeptide(L)'
;MAYRNDESLASLVRFLTAGKEAKSEWLSPRQRSRLHRYEWQDGLLYYRVEPHEPPRVVVPNDEDLKFDILQEAHDAPSSAHLGREKTFLSVSQAF
;
A
#
# COMPACT_ATOMS: atom_id res chain seq x y z
N MET A 1 1.48 12.13 7.61
CA MET A 1 1.82 10.86 6.92
C MET A 1 0.75 10.62 5.87
N ALA A 2 1.13 10.38 4.61
CA ALA A 2 0.22 10.29 3.46
C ALA A 2 -0.99 9.35 3.70
N TYR A 3 -0.78 8.20 4.35
CA TYR A 3 -1.87 7.29 4.73
C TYR A 3 -2.97 7.89 5.62
N ARG A 4 -2.63 8.86 6.49
CA ARG A 4 -3.61 9.50 7.38
C ARG A 4 -4.46 10.55 6.66
N ASN A 5 -3.97 11.05 5.53
CA ASN A 5 -4.69 11.99 4.67
C ASN A 5 -5.61 11.27 3.68
N ASP A 6 -5.35 9.98 3.43
CA ASP A 6 -6.21 9.11 2.64
C ASP A 6 -7.38 8.60 3.50
N GLU A 7 -8.59 9.13 3.24
CA GLU A 7 -9.80 8.78 3.98
C GLU A 7 -10.12 7.27 3.95
N SER A 8 -9.72 6.57 2.88
CA SER A 8 -9.97 5.14 2.73
C SER A 8 -9.02 4.26 3.56
N LEU A 9 -7.86 4.80 3.93
CA LEU A 9 -6.79 4.08 4.66
C LEU A 9 -6.60 4.58 6.09
N ALA A 10 -6.99 5.81 6.41
CA ALA A 10 -6.74 6.44 7.70
C ALA A 10 -7.27 5.60 8.88
N SER A 11 -8.48 5.06 8.76
CA SER A 11 -9.07 4.20 9.80
C SER A 11 -8.33 2.88 9.98
N LEU A 12 -7.84 2.30 8.89
CA LEU A 12 -7.10 1.04 8.89
C LEU A 12 -5.71 1.22 9.51
N VAL A 13 -4.98 2.26 9.11
CA VAL A 13 -3.67 2.58 9.70
C VAL A 13 -3.81 2.90 11.18
N ARG A 14 -4.82 3.69 11.56
CA ARG A 14 -5.13 3.95 12.98
C ARG A 14 -5.38 2.65 13.74
N PHE A 15 -6.15 1.73 13.18
CA PHE A 15 -6.44 0.44 13.82
C PHE A 15 -5.17 -0.40 14.00
N LEU A 16 -4.39 -0.59 12.94
CA LEU A 16 -3.19 -1.44 12.95
C LEU A 16 -2.09 -0.87 13.87
N THR A 17 -2.00 0.45 13.99
CA THR A 17 -0.99 1.13 14.84
C THR A 17 -1.40 1.25 16.31
N ALA A 18 -2.68 1.09 16.64
CA ALA A 18 -3.17 1.25 18.02
C ALA A 18 -2.90 0.04 18.94
N GLY A 19 -2.45 -1.08 18.39
CA GLY A 19 -2.12 -2.28 19.17
C GLY A 19 -3.30 -2.72 20.05
N LYS A 20 -3.11 -2.77 21.37
CA LYS A 20 -4.15 -3.22 22.32
C LYS A 20 -5.34 -2.26 22.43
N GLU A 21 -5.19 -1.01 22.01
CA GLU A 21 -6.27 -0.02 22.02
C GLU A 21 -7.10 -0.03 20.74
N ALA A 22 -6.73 -0.87 19.77
CA ALA A 22 -7.42 -0.98 18.50
C ALA A 22 -8.88 -1.40 18.71
N LYS A 23 -9.81 -0.58 18.22
CA LYS A 23 -11.25 -0.85 18.35
C LYS A 23 -11.87 -1.19 17.02
N SER A 24 -12.61 -2.30 16.98
CA SER A 24 -13.21 -2.81 15.74
C SER A 24 -14.21 -1.83 15.12
N GLU A 25 -14.85 -0.99 15.93
CA GLU A 25 -15.78 0.05 15.45
C GLU A 25 -15.13 1.12 14.58
N TRP A 26 -13.80 1.28 14.62
CA TRP A 26 -13.10 2.24 13.74
C TRP A 26 -13.09 1.77 12.29
N LEU A 27 -13.27 0.48 12.04
CA LEU A 27 -13.23 -0.12 10.71
C LEU A 27 -14.63 -0.26 10.13
N SER A 28 -14.75 -0.01 8.83
CA SER A 28 -15.93 -0.39 8.05
C SER A 28 -16.09 -1.92 7.99
N PRO A 29 -17.30 -2.46 7.75
CA PRO A 29 -17.50 -3.90 7.58
C PRO A 29 -16.60 -4.53 6.51
N ARG A 30 -16.34 -3.79 5.41
CA ARG A 30 -15.45 -4.21 4.33
C ARG A 30 -13.98 -4.30 4.77
N GLN A 31 -13.52 -3.35 5.58
CA GLN A 31 -12.15 -3.39 6.11
C GLN A 31 -12.00 -4.55 7.10
N ARG A 32 -13.00 -4.80 7.97
CA ARG A 32 -12.97 -5.91 8.92
C ARG A 32 -12.90 -7.27 8.24
N SER A 33 -13.70 -7.50 7.19
CA SER A 33 -13.71 -8.78 6.49
C SER A 33 -12.39 -9.10 5.77
N ARG A 34 -11.60 -8.06 5.47
CA ARG A 34 -10.31 -8.16 4.78
C ARG A 34 -9.12 -7.87 5.68
N LEU A 35 -9.32 -7.71 6.99
CA LEU A 35 -8.27 -7.26 7.90
C LEU A 35 -7.05 -8.19 7.90
N HIS A 36 -7.28 -9.50 7.77
CA HIS A 36 -6.22 -10.52 7.67
C HIS A 36 -5.27 -10.35 6.46
N ARG A 37 -5.65 -9.51 5.49
CA ARG A 37 -4.85 -9.19 4.30
C ARG A 37 -3.94 -7.99 4.50
N TYR A 38 -4.15 -7.22 5.57
CA TYR A 38 -3.40 -6.00 5.83
C TYR A 38 -2.42 -6.17 6.97
N GLU A 39 -1.27 -5.53 6.84
CA GLU A 39 -0.20 -5.54 7.83
C GLU A 39 0.45 -4.15 7.90
N TRP A 40 0.75 -3.68 9.11
CA TRP A 40 1.50 -2.43 9.30
C TRP A 40 2.90 -2.75 9.79
N GLN A 41 3.91 -2.39 9.01
CA GLN A 41 5.30 -2.69 9.30
C GLN A 41 6.19 -1.55 8.78
N ASP A 42 7.18 -1.15 9.57
CA ASP A 42 8.21 -0.16 9.18
C ASP A 42 7.65 1.16 8.62
N GLY A 43 6.48 1.58 9.12
CA GLY A 43 5.83 2.81 8.68
C GLY A 43 5.03 2.71 7.38
N LEU A 44 4.92 1.50 6.81
CA LEU A 44 4.19 1.21 5.59
C LEU A 44 3.00 0.29 5.85
N LEU A 45 1.97 0.48 5.02
CA LEU A 45 0.81 -0.41 4.98
C LEU A 45 1.03 -1.43 3.87
N TYR A 46 0.93 -2.71 4.21
CA TYR A 46 1.03 -3.82 3.27
C TYR A 46 -0.33 -4.47 3.03
N TYR A 47 -0.54 -5.00 1.83
CA TYR A 47 -1.72 -5.75 1.43
C TYR A 47 -1.35 -7.05 0.70
N ARG A 48 -2.02 -8.15 1.06
CA ARG A 48 -1.92 -9.44 0.37
C ARG A 48 -3.18 -9.69 -0.46
N VAL A 49 -3.02 -9.93 -1.77
CA VAL A 49 -4.15 -10.27 -2.65
C VAL A 49 -4.70 -11.64 -2.27
N GLU A 50 -3.81 -12.63 -2.16
CA GLU A 50 -4.08 -13.98 -1.71
C GLU A 50 -3.14 -14.38 -0.56
N PRO A 51 -3.52 -15.32 0.32
CA PRO A 51 -2.71 -15.68 1.50
C PRO A 51 -1.29 -16.18 1.18
N HIS A 52 -1.10 -16.73 -0.02
CA HIS A 52 0.17 -17.31 -0.49
C HIS A 52 1.00 -16.32 -1.33
N GLU A 53 0.42 -15.17 -1.69
CA GLU A 53 1.16 -14.13 -2.41
C GLU A 53 1.99 -13.28 -1.45
N PRO A 54 3.14 -12.76 -1.90
CA PRO A 54 3.90 -11.79 -1.12
C PRO A 54 3.06 -10.52 -0.88
N PRO A 55 3.19 -9.89 0.30
CA PRO A 55 2.55 -8.61 0.56
C PRO A 55 3.12 -7.52 -0.34
N ARG A 56 2.24 -6.62 -0.79
CA ARG A 56 2.57 -5.43 -1.59
C ARG A 56 2.34 -4.18 -0.78
N VAL A 57 3.13 -3.14 -1.00
CA VAL A 57 2.98 -1.87 -0.31
C VAL A 57 1.75 -1.15 -0.87
N VAL A 58 0.81 -0.81 0.01
CA VAL A 58 -0.32 0.02 -0.37
C VAL A 58 0.17 1.44 -0.60
N VAL A 59 -0.07 1.99 -1.79
CA VAL A 59 0.21 3.40 -2.09
C VAL A 59 -1.00 4.24 -1.68
N PRO A 60 -0.85 5.24 -0.79
CA PRO A 60 -1.91 6.20 -0.49
C PRO A 60 -2.39 6.92 -1.75
N ASN A 61 -3.62 7.44 -1.74
CA ASN A 61 -4.14 8.27 -2.82
C ASN A 61 -3.57 9.70 -2.78
N ASP A 62 -2.27 9.81 -2.98
CA ASP A 62 -1.49 11.05 -3.08
C ASP A 62 -0.88 11.11 -4.49
N GLU A 63 -1.21 12.15 -5.27
CA GLU A 63 -0.80 12.22 -6.68
C GLU A 63 0.70 12.39 -6.83
N ASP A 64 1.30 13.31 -6.08
CA ASP A 64 2.73 13.59 -6.13
C ASP A 64 3.53 12.31 -5.79
N LEU A 65 3.12 11.60 -4.73
CA LEU A 65 3.76 10.33 -4.36
C LEU A 65 3.63 9.26 -5.45
N LYS A 66 2.48 9.17 -6.12
CA LYS A 66 2.31 8.22 -7.23
C LYS A 66 3.22 8.57 -8.41
N PHE A 67 3.38 9.85 -8.71
CA PHE A 67 4.28 10.32 -9.75
C PHE A 67 5.74 10.03 -9.40
N ASP A 68 6.14 10.29 -8.16
CA ASP A 68 7.50 10.01 -7.67
C ASP A 68 7.84 8.51 -7.79
N ILE A 69 6.92 7.62 -7.36
CA ILE A 69 7.11 6.17 -7.49
C ILE A 69 7.26 5.75 -8.96
N LEU A 70 6.42 6.30 -9.85
CA LEU A 70 6.48 5.98 -11.28
C LEU A 70 7.77 6.49 -11.92
N GLN A 71 8.22 7.68 -11.54
CA GLN A 71 9.46 8.27 -12.04
C GLN A 71 10.68 7.49 -11.56
N GLU A 72 10.77 7.17 -10.27
CA GLU A 72 11.88 6.39 -9.73
C GLU A 72 11.95 4.98 -10.36
N ALA A 73 10.79 4.34 -10.57
CA ALA A 73 10.70 3.07 -11.28
C ALA A 73 11.12 3.15 -12.76
N HIS A 74 10.96 4.32 -13.39
CA HIS A 74 11.41 4.57 -14.76
C HIS A 74 12.94 4.72 -14.85
N ASP A 75 13.56 5.39 -13.89
CA ASP A 75 14.97 5.79 -13.91
C ASP A 75 15.94 4.71 -13.35
N ALA A 76 15.43 3.57 -12.86
CA ALA A 76 16.26 2.48 -12.34
C ALA A 76 17.19 1.87 -13.42
N PRO A 77 18.48 1.57 -13.15
CA PRO A 77 19.46 1.11 -14.15
C PRO A 77 19.11 -0.21 -14.88
N SER A 78 18.29 -1.07 -14.27
CA SER A 78 17.73 -2.28 -14.88
C SER A 78 16.63 -2.00 -15.91
N SER A 79 16.17 -0.74 -15.98
CA SER A 79 15.23 -0.18 -16.94
C SER A 79 16.01 0.40 -18.13
N ALA A 80 16.71 -0.45 -18.88
CA ALA A 80 16.99 -0.12 -20.28
C ALA A 80 15.67 0.31 -20.94
N HIS A 81 15.64 1.45 -21.65
CA HIS A 81 14.52 2.17 -22.31
C HIS A 81 13.39 1.31 -22.92
N LEU A 82 12.72 0.49 -22.13
CA LEU A 82 11.80 -0.54 -22.61
C LEU A 82 10.43 -0.34 -21.97
N GLY A 83 9.86 0.84 -22.25
CA GLY A 83 8.42 1.07 -22.36
C GLY A 83 7.54 0.95 -21.12
N ARG A 84 6.27 1.32 -21.31
CA ARG A 84 5.20 1.37 -20.30
C ARG A 84 4.97 0.03 -19.57
N GLU A 85 5.08 -1.08 -20.29
CA GLU A 85 4.67 -2.40 -19.80
C GLU A 85 5.65 -2.98 -18.76
N LYS A 86 6.95 -2.72 -18.93
CA LYS A 86 7.98 -3.15 -17.97
C LYS A 86 7.91 -2.35 -16.67
N THR A 87 7.69 -1.03 -16.75
CA THR A 87 7.45 -0.18 -15.57
C THR A 87 6.20 -0.65 -14.83
N PHE A 88 5.11 -0.94 -15.54
CA PHE A 88 3.89 -1.47 -14.91
C PHE A 88 4.12 -2.80 -14.18
N LEU A 89 4.80 -3.75 -14.80
CA LEU A 89 5.10 -5.05 -14.16
C LEU A 89 6.03 -4.87 -12.94
N SER A 90 7.04 -4.02 -13.03
CA SER A 90 7.94 -3.75 -11.90
C SER A 90 7.22 -3.11 -10.71
N VAL A 91 6.32 -2.16 -10.97
CA VAL A 91 5.54 -1.48 -9.91
C VAL A 91 4.49 -2.43 -9.34
N SER A 92 3.72 -3.14 -10.17
CA SER A 92 2.63 -4.01 -9.70
C SER A 92 3.07 -5.23 -8.88
N GLN A 93 4.34 -5.62 -8.95
CA GLN A 93 4.90 -6.66 -8.07
C GLN A 93 5.15 -6.14 -6.65
N ALA A 94 5.49 -4.86 -6.52
CA ALA A 94 5.84 -4.23 -5.24
C ALA A 94 4.64 -3.52 -4.58
N PHE A 95 3.68 -3.03 -5.37
CA PHE A 95 2.57 -2.18 -4.93
C PHE A 95 1.18 -2.74 -5.31
#